data_AF-A0A2U1NBZ4-F1
#
_entry.id   AF-A0A2U1NBZ4-F1
#
_cell.length_a   1.000
_cell.length_b   1.000
_cell.length_c   1.000
_cell.angle_alpha   90.00
_cell.angle_beta   90.00
_cell.angle_gamma   90.00
#
_symmetry.space_group_name_H-M   'P 1'
#
loop_
_entity.id
_entity.type
_entity.pdbx_description
1 polymer ?
#
loop_
_entity_poly.entity_id
_entity_poly.type
_entity_poly.pdbx_seq_one_letter_code
_entity_poly.pdbx_strand_id
1 'polypeptide(L)'
;MGHFIDSQFTSLDTNKDGVLSRSEMRKAFESMRLLEAHFGVDTKLPPEELTRLYDSVFVSFDGDHNGTVDREEFGAEMKKIMLAIADGLGSSPIQMAVEDDDQSLIKKAADLEAEKLAGKS
;
A
#
# COMPACT_ATOMS: atom_id res chain seq x y z
N MET A 1 -13.43 -3.80 -1.47
CA MET A 1 -12.40 -2.83 -1.91
C MET A 1 -12.86 -1.37 -1.83
N GLY A 2 -14.07 -1.02 -2.30
CA GLY A 2 -14.55 0.37 -2.25
C GLY A 2 -14.60 1.01 -0.85
N HIS A 3 -14.88 0.22 0.20
CA HIS A 3 -14.94 0.71 1.58
C HIS A 3 -13.56 1.09 2.16
N PHE A 4 -12.47 0.45 1.71
CA PHE A 4 -11.12 0.82 2.14
C PHE A 4 -10.70 2.15 1.51
N ILE A 5 -10.92 2.29 0.20
CA ILE A 5 -10.63 3.53 -0.54
C ILE A 5 -11.41 4.72 0.05
N ASP A 6 -12.70 4.53 0.33
CA ASP A 6 -13.57 5.55 0.93
C ASP A 6 -13.12 5.98 2.32
N SER A 7 -12.79 5.01 3.18
CA SER A 7 -12.29 5.29 4.53
C SER A 7 -10.94 6.01 4.50
N GLN A 8 -10.05 5.62 3.58
CA GLN A 8 -8.76 6.29 3.43
C GLN A 8 -8.97 7.71 2.90
N PHE A 9 -9.72 7.89 1.82
CA PHE A 9 -10.04 9.20 1.26
C PHE A 9 -10.61 10.15 2.32
N THR A 10 -11.62 9.70 3.07
CA THR A 10 -12.25 10.49 4.15
C THR A 10 -11.29 10.81 5.29
N SER A 11 -10.31 9.94 5.56
CA SER A 11 -9.27 10.20 6.57
C SER A 11 -8.26 11.25 6.10
N LEU A 12 -8.07 11.38 4.78
CA LEU A 12 -7.14 12.32 4.18
C LEU A 12 -7.76 13.70 3.93
N ASP A 13 -9.02 13.72 3.52
CA ASP A 13 -9.86 14.91 3.29
C ASP A 13 -10.17 15.58 4.64
N THR A 14 -9.21 16.38 5.11
CA THR A 14 -9.20 16.91 6.48
C THR A 14 -10.17 18.08 6.62
N ASN A 15 -10.26 18.90 5.56
CA ASN A 15 -11.21 19.99 5.43
C ASN A 15 -12.61 19.53 4.96
N LYS A 16 -12.75 18.27 4.50
CA LYS A 16 -14.02 17.66 4.07
C LYS A 16 -14.65 18.40 2.89
N ASP A 17 -13.82 18.88 1.97
CA ASP A 17 -14.31 19.55 0.76
C ASP A 17 -14.56 18.57 -0.40
N GLY A 18 -14.31 17.28 -0.18
CA GLY A 18 -14.60 16.20 -1.12
C GLY A 18 -13.51 16.00 -2.18
N VAL A 19 -12.39 16.69 -2.05
CA VAL A 19 -11.19 16.56 -2.89
C VAL A 19 -9.95 16.56 -2.00
N LEU A 20 -8.84 16.02 -2.50
CA LEU A 20 -7.57 16.03 -1.78
C LEU A 20 -6.64 17.08 -2.38
N SER A 21 -6.28 18.06 -1.56
CA SER A 21 -5.26 19.04 -1.92
C SER A 21 -3.85 18.43 -1.86
N ARG A 22 -2.89 19.06 -2.55
CA ARG A 22 -1.45 18.67 -2.48
C ARG A 22 -0.93 18.53 -1.05
N SER A 23 -1.35 19.43 -0.16
CA SER A 23 -0.96 19.43 1.26
C SER A 23 -1.54 18.24 2.03
N GLU A 24 -2.76 17.81 1.69
CA GLU A 24 -3.44 16.69 2.32
C GLU A 24 -2.89 15.35 1.83
N MET A 25 -2.67 15.24 0.52
CA MET A 25 -1.94 14.15 -0.11
C MET A 25 -0.54 13.98 0.49
N ARG A 26 0.21 15.08 0.68
CA ARG A 26 1.53 15.01 1.31
C ARG A 26 1.47 14.39 2.72
N LYS A 27 0.56 14.89 3.55
CA LYS A 27 0.33 14.33 4.90
C LYS A 27 -0.12 12.87 4.84
N ALA A 28 -0.91 12.50 3.84
CA ALA A 28 -1.35 11.14 3.59
C ALA A 28 -0.17 10.18 3.42
N PHE A 29 0.77 10.55 2.55
CA PHE A 29 1.94 9.74 2.27
C PHE A 29 2.89 9.63 3.47
N GLU A 30 3.02 10.71 4.24
CA GLU A 30 3.79 10.70 5.49
C GLU A 30 3.13 9.79 6.54
N SER A 31 1.81 9.87 6.71
CA SER A 31 1.07 9.14 7.75
C SER A 31 0.91 7.65 7.44
N MET A 32 0.66 7.29 6.18
CA MET A 32 0.50 5.88 5.78
C MET A 32 1.82 5.17 5.50
N ARG A 33 2.98 5.87 5.61
CA ARG A 33 4.28 5.34 5.18
C ARG A 33 4.24 4.73 3.77
N LEU A 34 3.35 5.22 2.89
CA LEU A 34 3.12 4.61 1.58
C LEU A 34 4.40 4.61 0.73
N LEU A 35 5.21 5.67 0.83
CA LEU A 35 6.52 5.75 0.19
C LEU A 35 7.51 4.70 0.73
N GLU A 36 7.55 4.51 2.04
CA GLU A 36 8.48 3.59 2.72
C GLU A 36 8.07 2.13 2.46
N ALA A 37 6.76 1.83 2.53
CA ALA A 37 6.22 0.48 2.43
C ALA A 37 6.01 0.00 0.99
N HIS A 38 5.64 0.88 0.04
CA HIS A 38 5.25 0.46 -1.32
C HIS A 38 6.21 0.88 -2.42
N PHE A 39 7.01 1.93 -2.19
CA PHE A 39 7.99 2.40 -3.19
C PHE A 39 9.43 2.16 -2.76
N GLY A 40 9.67 1.59 -1.57
CA GLY A 40 11.01 1.33 -1.03
C GLY A 40 11.82 2.60 -0.79
N VAL A 41 11.14 3.73 -0.61
CA VAL A 41 11.76 5.05 -0.46
C VAL A 41 12.08 5.28 1.00
N ASP A 42 13.37 5.24 1.34
CA ASP A 42 13.86 5.57 2.69
C ASP A 42 13.55 7.05 2.98
N THR A 43 12.83 7.30 4.08
CA THR A 43 12.37 8.63 4.50
C THR A 43 13.50 9.62 4.84
N LYS A 44 14.78 9.23 4.65
CA LYS A 44 15.96 10.09 4.78
C LYS A 44 16.33 10.90 3.54
N LEU A 45 15.56 10.84 2.45
CA LEU A 45 15.80 11.70 1.29
C LEU A 45 15.73 13.19 1.67
N PRO A 46 16.55 14.04 1.03
CA PRO A 46 16.50 15.47 1.27
C PRO A 46 15.10 16.02 0.94
N PRO A 47 14.63 17.04 1.68
CA PRO A 47 13.25 17.53 1.59
C PRO A 47 12.88 18.01 0.18
N GLU A 48 13.85 18.45 -0.62
CA GLU A 48 13.63 18.84 -2.02
C GLU A 48 13.32 17.65 -2.93
N GLU A 49 14.04 16.54 -2.82
CA GLU A 49 13.76 15.33 -3.61
C GLU A 49 12.44 14.70 -3.19
N LEU A 50 12.18 14.67 -1.88
CA LEU A 50 10.92 14.16 -1.34
C LEU A 50 9.72 15.00 -1.85
N THR A 51 9.88 16.31 -1.91
CA THR A 51 8.85 17.21 -2.47
C THR A 51 8.61 16.94 -3.95
N ARG A 52 9.67 16.72 -4.74
CA ARG A 52 9.54 16.38 -6.17
C ARG A 52 8.84 15.03 -6.37
N LEU A 53 9.15 14.06 -5.52
CA LEU A 53 8.48 12.75 -5.55
C LEU A 53 6.99 12.90 -5.23
N TYR A 54 6.63 13.67 -4.20
CA TYR A 54 5.22 13.95 -3.90
C TYR A 54 4.51 14.67 -5.03
N ASP A 55 5.14 15.65 -5.66
CA ASP A 55 4.56 16.38 -6.79
C ASP A 55 4.34 15.45 -7.99
N SER A 56 5.33 14.60 -8.30
CA SER A 56 5.20 13.62 -9.37
C SER A 56 4.11 12.59 -9.10
N VAL A 57 3.98 12.11 -7.86
CA VAL A 57 2.91 11.17 -7.49
C VAL A 57 1.57 11.87 -7.53
N PHE A 58 1.47 13.10 -7.03
CA PHE A 58 0.24 13.88 -7.09
C PHE A 58 -0.25 14.06 -8.52
N VAL A 59 0.64 14.39 -9.46
CA VAL A 59 0.31 14.53 -10.89
C VAL A 59 -0.19 13.21 -11.51
N SER A 60 0.27 12.05 -11.03
CA SER A 60 -0.28 10.76 -11.48
C SER A 60 -1.70 10.50 -10.97
N PHE A 61 -2.05 11.06 -9.81
CA PHE A 61 -3.39 10.94 -9.23
C PHE A 61 -4.36 11.97 -9.81
N ASP A 62 -3.91 13.22 -10.00
CA ASP A 62 -4.64 14.34 -10.62
C ASP A 62 -4.67 14.17 -12.15
N GLY A 63 -5.55 13.29 -12.61
CA GLY A 63 -5.63 12.84 -14.00
C GLY A 63 -6.28 13.85 -14.93
N ASP A 64 -7.13 14.73 -14.40
CA ASP A 64 -7.69 15.87 -15.14
C ASP A 64 -6.85 17.16 -15.01
N HIS A 65 -5.81 17.14 -14.19
CA HIS A 65 -4.90 18.26 -13.92
C HIS A 65 -5.62 19.51 -13.40
N ASN A 66 -6.72 19.32 -12.65
CA ASN A 66 -7.46 20.41 -12.03
C ASN A 66 -6.75 20.95 -10.76
N GLY A 67 -5.69 20.28 -10.31
CA GLY A 67 -4.89 20.66 -9.14
C GLY A 67 -5.40 20.11 -7.82
N THR A 68 -6.41 19.25 -7.86
CA THR A 68 -7.00 18.51 -6.74
C THR A 68 -7.21 17.05 -7.15
N VAL A 69 -7.28 16.13 -6.20
CA VAL A 69 -7.55 14.72 -6.50
C VAL A 69 -8.91 14.36 -5.94
N ASP A 70 -9.86 14.04 -6.81
CA ASP A 70 -11.16 13.59 -6.36
C ASP A 70 -11.16 12.10 -5.97
N ARG A 71 -12.29 11.65 -5.43
CA ARG A 71 -12.45 10.28 -4.95
C ARG A 71 -12.30 9.24 -6.07
N GLU A 72 -12.82 9.53 -7.25
CA GLU A 72 -12.77 8.60 -8.39
C GLU A 72 -11.33 8.46 -8.89
N GLU A 73 -10.64 9.58 -9.01
CA GLU A 73 -9.21 9.63 -9.34
C GLU A 73 -8.36 8.86 -8.33
N PHE A 74 -8.54 9.15 -7.03
CA PHE A 74 -7.84 8.46 -5.96
C PHE A 74 -8.09 6.94 -5.99
N GLY A 75 -9.34 6.52 -6.18
CA GLY A 75 -9.71 5.12 -6.24
C GLY A 75 -9.17 4.41 -7.49
N ALA A 76 -9.17 5.07 -8.64
CA ALA A 76 -8.65 4.53 -9.89
C ALA A 76 -7.14 4.28 -9.79
N GLU A 77 -6.40 5.24 -9.26
CA GLU A 77 -4.94 5.14 -9.16
C GLU A 77 -4.52 4.13 -8.08
N MET A 78 -5.15 4.15 -6.91
CA MET A 78 -4.95 3.13 -5.87
C MET A 78 -5.22 1.71 -6.39
N LYS A 79 -6.25 1.54 -7.23
CA LYS A 79 -6.55 0.24 -7.85
C LYS A 79 -5.46 -0.20 -8.82
N LYS A 80 -4.91 0.73 -9.62
CA LYS A 80 -3.77 0.43 -10.52
C LYS A 80 -2.53 0.02 -9.72
N ILE A 81 -2.19 0.75 -8.66
CA ILE A 81 -1.05 0.43 -7.79
C ILE A 81 -1.23 -0.97 -7.18
N MET A 82 -2.40 -1.27 -6.63
CA MET A 82 -2.68 -2.58 -6.05
C MET A 82 -2.65 -3.71 -7.09
N LEU A 83 -3.14 -3.44 -8.31
CA LEU A 83 -3.07 -4.40 -9.41
C LEU A 83 -1.62 -4.65 -9.84
N ALA A 84 -0.80 -3.60 -9.92
CA ALA A 84 0.63 -3.71 -10.20
C ALA A 84 1.39 -4.48 -9.12
N ILE A 85 0.97 -4.38 -7.84
CA ILE A 85 1.51 -5.21 -6.75
C ILE A 85 1.07 -6.66 -6.91
N ALA A 86 -0.21 -6.90 -7.23
CA ALA A 86 -0.73 -8.25 -7.46
C ALA A 86 -0.02 -8.94 -8.64
N ASP A 87 0.30 -8.19 -9.69
CA ASP A 87 1.09 -8.65 -10.84
C ASP A 87 2.58 -8.82 -10.50
N GLY A 88 3.16 -7.88 -9.75
CA GLY A 88 4.55 -7.91 -9.28
C GLY A 88 4.87 -9.06 -8.32
N LEU A 89 3.89 -9.50 -7.51
CA LEU A 89 3.98 -10.71 -6.68
C LEU A 89 4.03 -12.01 -7.50
N GLY A 90 3.58 -11.98 -8.76
CA GLY A 90 3.79 -13.09 -9.70
C GLY A 90 5.23 -13.19 -10.21
N SER A 91 5.97 -12.07 -10.22
CA SER A 91 7.34 -11.99 -10.71
C SER A 91 8.40 -12.16 -9.60
N SER A 92 8.04 -11.88 -8.35
CA SER A 92 8.92 -11.99 -7.18
C SER A 92 8.20 -12.72 -6.03
N PRO A 93 8.21 -14.06 -6.02
CA PRO A 93 7.61 -14.83 -4.93
C PRO A 93 8.29 -14.51 -3.59
N ILE A 94 7.50 -14.35 -2.53
CA ILE A 94 8.03 -14.20 -1.18
C ILE A 94 8.68 -15.53 -0.78
N GLN A 95 10.02 -15.57 -0.79
CA GLN A 95 10.77 -16.73 -0.31
C GLN A 95 10.81 -16.72 1.22
N MET A 96 10.01 -17.57 1.84
CA MET A 96 10.06 -17.82 3.28
C MET A 96 11.17 -18.83 3.57
N ALA A 97 12.31 -18.36 4.06
CA ALA A 97 13.36 -19.24 4.56
C ALA A 97 12.91 -19.85 5.89
N VAL A 98 12.67 -21.15 5.91
CA VAL A 98 12.42 -21.89 7.16
C VAL A 98 13.77 -22.30 7.71
N GLU A 99 14.11 -21.81 8.91
CA GLU A 99 15.26 -22.35 9.63
C GLU A 99 14.97 -23.82 10.00
N ASP A 100 15.97 -24.68 9.86
CA ASP A 100 15.80 -26.13 10.05
C ASP A 100 15.60 -26.53 11.52
N ASP A 101 15.70 -25.58 12.45
CA ASP A 101 15.45 -25.81 13.87
C ASP A 101 14.06 -26.39 14.13
N ASP A 102 14.00 -27.44 14.96
CA ASP A 102 12.79 -28.12 15.43
C ASP A 102 11.81 -27.21 16.19
N GLN A 103 12.19 -25.94 16.42
CA GLN A 103 11.38 -24.91 17.05
C GLN A 103 10.76 -23.92 16.05
N SER A 104 11.04 -24.07 14.74
CA SER A 104 10.47 -23.21 13.71
C SER A 104 8.95 -23.29 13.70
N LEU A 105 8.31 -22.14 13.93
CA LEU A 105 6.85 -22.00 14.05
C LEU A 105 6.11 -22.49 12.80
N ILE A 106 6.73 -22.36 11.63
CA ILE A 106 6.16 -22.75 10.34
C ILE A 106 6.12 -24.27 10.19
N LYS A 107 7.16 -24.99 10.64
CA LYS A 107 7.18 -26.46 10.66
C LYS A 107 6.07 -27.02 11.56
N LYS A 108 5.92 -26.45 12.77
CA LYS A 108 4.86 -26.86 13.71
C LYS A 108 3.45 -26.62 13.18
N ALA A 109 3.23 -25.50 12.49
CA ALA A 109 1.93 -25.20 11.89
C ALA A 109 1.58 -26.20 10.75
N ALA A 110 2.56 -26.58 9.93
CA ALA A 110 2.36 -27.55 8.87
C ALA A 110 2.02 -28.96 9.41
N ASP A 111 2.74 -29.41 10.44
CA ASP A 111 2.51 -30.72 11.07
C ASP A 111 1.13 -30.79 11.74
N LEU A 112 0.75 -29.74 12.48
CA LEU A 112 -0.56 -29.63 13.14
C LEU A 112 -1.73 -29.66 12.15
N GLU A 113 -1.60 -29.00 11.00
CA GLU A 113 -2.63 -29.06 9.95
C GLU A 113 -2.68 -30.43 9.27
N ALA A 114 -1.54 -31.11 9.08
CA ALA A 114 -1.51 -32.48 8.55
C ALA A 114 -2.20 -33.48 9.50
N GLU A 115 -1.95 -33.38 10.81
CA GLU A 115 -2.61 -34.22 11.83
C GLU A 115 -4.13 -33.97 11.87
N LYS A 116 -4.55 -32.71 11.72
CA LYS A 116 -5.96 -32.33 11.73
C LYS A 116 -6.73 -32.80 10.49
N LEU A 117 -6.04 -32.94 9.36
CA LEU A 117 -6.59 -33.53 8.13
C LEU A 117 -6.62 -35.07 8.21
N ALA A 118 -5.62 -35.68 8.85
CA ALA A 118 -5.56 -37.13 9.07
C ALA A 118 -6.60 -37.65 10.08
N GLY A 119 -6.95 -36.85 11.10
CA GLY A 119 -7.97 -37.20 12.11
C GLY A 119 -9.43 -36.99 11.67
N LYS A 120 -9.69 -36.64 10.41
CA LYS A 120 -11.03 -36.29 9.89
C LYS A 120 -11.61 -37.32 8.90
N SER A 121 -11.02 -38.51 8.83
CA SER A 121 -11.53 -39.67 8.06
C SER A 121 -12.18 -40.71 8.98
#